data_AF-A0A2P4YJF9-F1
#
_entry.id   AF-A0A2P4YJF9-F1
#
_cell.length_a   1.000
_cell.length_b   1.000
_cell.length_c   1.000
_cell.angle_alpha   90.00
_cell.angle_beta   90.00
_cell.angle_gamma   90.00
#
_symmetry.space_group_name_H-M   'P 1'
#
loop_
_entity.id
_entity.type
_entity.pdbx_description
1 polymer ?
#
loop_
_entity_poly.entity_id
_entity_poly.type
_entity_poly.pdbx_seq_one_letter_code
_entity_poly.pdbx_strand_id
1 'polypeptide(L)'
;MARPKARSTNLTHEQKRLICLHARQFPKTTQAQLGQWAKEQFSLDYVPSQAAMSYMLKKRAQFELVSGEGRDYKKLRTVKCPEVDSALANWFLYCQARRLKLPGDL
;
A
#
# COMPACT_ATOMS: atom_id res chain seq x y z
N MET A 1 27.06 -18.91 -11.82
CA MET A 1 26.82 -17.44 -11.78
C MET A 1 25.33 -17.20 -11.53
N ALA A 2 24.91 -16.93 -10.30
CA ALA A 2 23.50 -16.68 -9.98
C ALA A 2 23.08 -15.29 -10.52
N ARG A 3 21.98 -15.23 -11.27
CA ARG A 3 21.40 -13.95 -11.73
C ARG A 3 21.09 -13.07 -10.51
N PRO A 4 21.45 -11.77 -10.51
CA PRO A 4 21.01 -10.88 -9.44
C PRO A 4 19.48 -10.84 -9.46
N LYS A 5 18.86 -11.22 -8.33
CA LYS A 5 17.41 -11.11 -8.13
C LYS A 5 17.00 -9.68 -8.47
N ALA A 6 16.00 -9.54 -9.35
CA ALA A 6 15.46 -8.25 -9.71
C ALA A 6 15.13 -7.46 -8.45
N ARG A 7 15.69 -6.25 -8.33
CA ARG A 7 15.47 -5.35 -7.18
C ARG A 7 13.97 -5.26 -6.94
N SER A 8 13.46 -5.88 -5.88
CA SER A 8 12.06 -5.72 -5.48
C SER A 8 11.90 -4.31 -4.94
N THR A 9 11.85 -3.33 -5.84
CA THR A 9 11.82 -1.89 -5.55
C THR A 9 10.52 -1.42 -4.93
N ASN A 10 9.48 -2.27 -4.92
CA ASN A 10 8.14 -1.88 -4.52
C ASN A 10 7.76 -2.51 -3.17
N LEU A 11 7.91 -1.71 -2.11
CA LEU A 11 7.31 -1.97 -0.80
C LEU A 11 5.78 -2.02 -0.92
N THR A 12 5.14 -2.97 -0.24
CA THR A 12 3.67 -3.06 -0.16
C THR A 12 3.10 -1.85 0.58
N HIS A 13 1.80 -1.58 0.42
CA HIS A 13 1.15 -0.53 1.18
C HIS A 13 1.24 -0.78 2.70
N GLU A 14 1.13 -2.03 3.13
CA GLU A 14 1.27 -2.35 4.55
C GLU A 14 2.69 -2.07 5.06
N GLN A 15 3.73 -2.43 4.31
CA GLN A 15 5.11 -2.10 4.68
C GLN A 15 5.32 -0.59 4.78
N LYS A 16 4.80 0.19 3.81
CA LYS A 16 4.86 1.66 3.82
C LYS A 16 4.12 2.25 5.03
N ARG A 17 2.97 1.68 5.38
CA ARG A 17 2.19 2.08 6.55
C ARG A 17 2.95 1.80 7.85
N LEU A 18 3.51 0.61 8.00
CA LEU A 18 4.31 0.22 9.17
C LEU A 18 5.53 1.13 9.36
N ILE A 19 6.20 1.52 8.27
CA ILE A 19 7.29 2.51 8.29
C ILE A 19 6.79 3.86 8.82
N CYS A 20 5.63 4.34 8.36
CA CYS A 20 5.05 5.59 8.84
C CYS A 20 4.66 5.53 10.31
N LEU A 21 4.10 4.40 10.76
CA LEU A 21 3.75 4.17 12.16
C LEU A 21 5.00 4.16 13.05
N HIS A 22 6.05 3.48 12.62
CA HIS A 22 7.32 3.44 13.35
C HIS A 22 7.95 4.83 13.48
N ALA A 23 7.97 5.61 12.39
CA ALA A 23 8.46 7.00 12.44
C ALA A 23 7.64 7.91 13.38
N ARG A 24 6.34 7.62 13.54
CA ARG A 24 5.47 8.34 14.48
C ARG A 24 5.70 7.91 15.93
N GLN A 25 5.95 6.62 16.18
CA GLN A 25 6.27 6.08 17.51
C GLN A 25 7.66 6.55 17.98
N PHE A 26 8.60 6.69 17.05
CA PHE A 26 9.98 7.10 17.33
C PHE A 26 10.34 8.38 16.54
N PRO A 27 9.88 9.57 16.98
CA PRO A 27 10.09 10.82 16.26
C PRO A 27 11.56 11.27 16.18
N LYS A 28 12.44 10.68 17.00
CA LYS A 28 13.89 10.93 16.97
C LYS A 28 14.63 10.08 15.92
N THR A 29 13.98 9.08 15.34
CA THR A 29 14.59 8.21 14.34
C THR A 29 14.82 8.98 13.05
N THR A 30 16.08 9.08 12.62
CA THR A 30 16.41 9.71 11.34
C THR A 30 15.92 8.87 10.16
N GLN A 31 15.76 9.48 8.98
CA GLN A 31 15.33 8.75 7.79
C GLN A 31 16.32 7.65 7.36
N ALA A 32 17.62 7.83 7.64
CA ALA A 32 18.62 6.79 7.40
C ALA A 32 18.41 5.58 8.32
N GLN A 33 18.20 5.83 9.62
CA GLN A 33 17.90 4.78 10.60
C GLN A 33 16.56 4.10 10.31
N LEU A 34 15.55 4.86 9.86
CA LEU A 34 14.25 4.31 9.47
C LEU A 34 14.37 3.38 8.25
N GLY A 35 15.25 3.71 7.31
CA GLY A 35 15.58 2.83 6.19
C GLY A 35 16.28 1.55 6.65
N GLN A 36 17.24 1.66 7.55
CA GLN A 36 17.93 0.49 8.12
C GLN A 36 16.96 -0.42 8.86
N TRP A 37 16.09 0.15 9.68
CA TRP A 37 15.01 -0.56 10.35
C TRP A 37 14.07 -1.26 9.34
N ALA A 38 13.65 -0.56 8.27
CA ALA A 38 12.79 -1.15 7.26
C ALA A 38 13.44 -2.34 6.53
N LYS A 39 14.76 -2.27 6.31
CA LYS A 39 15.52 -3.39 5.75
C LYS A 39 15.45 -4.61 6.66
N GLU A 40 15.73 -4.42 7.94
CA GLU A 40 15.77 -5.50 8.93
C GLU A 40 14.37 -6.10 9.16
N GLN A 41 13.36 -5.26 9.35
CA GLN A 41 11.99 -5.70 9.61
C GLN A 41 11.36 -6.46 8.45
N PHE A 42 11.61 -6.05 7.21
CA PHE A 42 11.00 -6.67 6.03
C PHE A 42 11.95 -7.58 5.26
N SER A 43 13.14 -7.88 5.82
CA SER A 43 14.18 -8.69 5.18
C SER A 43 14.48 -8.23 3.74
N LEU A 44 14.60 -6.91 3.54
CA LEU A 44 14.85 -6.35 2.21
C LEU A 44 16.29 -6.61 1.78
N ASP A 45 16.49 -6.87 0.49
CA ASP A 45 17.82 -7.02 -0.09
C ASP A 45 18.65 -5.72 0.01
N TYR A 46 17.99 -4.56 0.15
CA TYR A 46 18.63 -3.24 0.18
C TYR A 46 18.02 -2.31 1.24
N VAL A 47 18.82 -1.33 1.69
CA VAL A 47 18.36 -0.25 2.56
C VAL A 47 17.59 0.77 1.70
N PRO A 48 16.30 1.03 1.96
CA PRO A 48 15.58 2.05 1.22
C PRO A 48 16.25 3.42 1.38
N SER A 49 16.32 4.19 0.30
CA SER A 49 17.00 5.47 0.30
C SER A 49 16.28 6.50 1.18
N GLN A 50 17.02 7.52 1.62
CA GLN A 50 16.45 8.66 2.35
C GLN A 50 15.32 9.34 1.55
N ALA A 51 15.45 9.46 0.23
CA ALA A 51 14.40 10.00 -0.63
C ALA A 51 13.11 9.15 -0.60
N ALA A 52 13.23 7.82 -0.58
CA ALA A 52 12.08 6.93 -0.46
C ALA A 52 11.39 7.09 0.91
N MET A 53 12.18 7.22 1.98
CA MET A 53 11.65 7.49 3.33
C MET A 53 10.91 8.83 3.39
N SER A 54 11.51 9.89 2.85
CA SER A 54 10.88 11.21 2.75
C SER A 54 9.55 11.16 1.99
N TYR A 55 9.52 10.48 0.84
CA TYR A 55 8.30 10.29 0.05
C TYR A 55 7.20 9.56 0.84
N MET A 56 7.55 8.46 1.53
CA MET A 56 6.59 7.70 2.34
C MET A 56 6.00 8.54 3.46
N LEU A 57 6.84 9.27 4.19
CA LEU A 57 6.40 10.14 5.28
C LEU A 57 5.50 11.28 4.77
N LYS A 58 5.84 11.89 3.62
CA LYS A 58 5.01 12.95 3.00
C LYS A 58 3.62 12.43 2.60
N LYS A 59 3.53 11.17 2.17
CA LYS A 59 2.27 10.53 1.75
C LYS A 59 1.64 9.62 2.81
N ARG A 60 2.03 9.75 4.08
CA ARG A 60 1.54 8.88 5.17
C ARG A 60 0.02 8.73 5.22
N ALA A 61 -0.71 9.82 5.02
CA ALA A 61 -2.18 9.83 5.06
C ALA A 61 -2.77 8.89 3.98
N GLN A 62 -2.12 8.81 2.80
CA GLN A 62 -2.57 7.93 1.73
C GLN A 62 -2.37 6.46 2.06
N PHE A 63 -1.37 6.11 2.88
CA PHE A 63 -1.11 4.74 3.31
C PHE A 63 -1.91 4.34 4.56
N GLU A 64 -2.24 5.30 5.42
CA GLU A 64 -3.09 5.10 6.59
C GLU A 64 -4.57 4.88 6.21
N LEU A 65 -5.02 5.49 5.11
CA LEU A 65 -6.40 5.37 4.60
C LEU A 65 -6.64 4.13 3.72
N VAL A 66 -5.62 3.30 3.44
CA VAL A 66 -5.81 2.07 2.66
C VAL A 66 -6.59 1.05 3.50
N SER A 67 -7.86 0.83 3.15
CA SER A 67 -8.71 -0.23 3.72
C SER A 67 -8.06 -1.61 3.60
N GLY A 68 -8.41 -2.53 4.51
CA GLY A 68 -7.76 -3.84 4.70
C GLY A 68 -7.53 -4.65 3.41
N GLU A 69 -8.46 -4.57 2.45
CA GLU A 69 -8.41 -5.30 1.17
C GLU A 69 -7.32 -4.78 0.20
N GLY A 70 -6.74 -3.59 0.46
CA GLY A 70 -5.74 -2.95 -0.40
C GLY A 70 -4.28 -3.09 0.06
N ARG A 71 -4.04 -3.78 1.18
CA ARG A 71 -2.78 -3.73 1.95
C ARG A 71 -1.62 -4.52 1.32
N ASP A 72 -1.92 -5.64 0.69
CA ASP A 72 -0.93 -6.50 0.03
C ASP A 72 -0.49 -5.99 -1.35
N TYR A 73 -1.20 -4.99 -1.90
CA TYR A 73 -0.83 -4.46 -3.22
C TYR A 73 0.45 -3.61 -3.15
N LYS A 74 1.33 -3.87 -4.12
CA LYS A 74 2.59 -3.13 -4.31
C LYS A 74 2.40 -1.80 -5.06
N LYS A 75 1.26 -1.62 -5.74
CA LYS A 75 0.86 -0.39 -6.47
C LYS A 75 -0.57 0.00 -6.09
N LEU A 76 -0.83 1.30 -5.98
CA LEU A 76 -2.19 1.83 -6.02
C LEU A 76 -2.81 1.43 -7.36
N ARG A 77 -3.96 0.75 -7.32
CA ARG A 77 -4.80 0.62 -8.52
C ARG A 77 -5.46 1.99 -8.70
N THR A 78 -5.03 2.72 -9.72
CA THR A 78 -5.75 3.93 -10.13
C THR A 78 -7.07 3.47 -10.72
N VAL A 79 -8.16 3.71 -10.01
CA VAL A 79 -9.50 3.56 -10.56
C VAL A 79 -9.65 4.62 -11.66
N LYS A 80 -9.91 4.18 -12.90
CA LYS A 80 -10.01 5.09 -14.05
C LYS A 80 -11.23 6.00 -13.96
N CYS A 81 -12.33 5.49 -13.42
CA CYS A 81 -13.62 6.19 -13.32
C CYS A 81 -14.22 6.00 -11.92
N PRO A 82 -13.75 6.74 -10.91
CA PRO A 82 -14.16 6.52 -9.51
C PRO A 82 -15.67 6.69 -9.27
N GLU A 83 -16.31 7.58 -10.02
CA GLU A 83 -17.76 7.79 -9.96
C GLU A 83 -18.53 6.58 -10.49
N VAL A 84 -18.05 5.96 -11.57
CA VAL A 84 -18.67 4.76 -12.16
C VAL A 84 -18.48 3.56 -11.25
N ASP A 85 -17.28 3.34 -10.72
CA ASP A 85 -17.02 2.26 -9.76
C ASP A 85 -17.88 2.42 -8.49
N SER A 86 -18.06 3.65 -8.01
CA SER A 86 -18.92 3.96 -6.87
C SER A 86 -20.40 3.69 -7.18
N ALA A 87 -20.88 4.13 -8.36
CA ALA A 87 -22.24 3.86 -8.80
C ALA A 87 -22.51 2.36 -8.98
N LEU A 88 -21.54 1.61 -9.52
CA LEU A 88 -21.61 0.17 -9.70
C LEU A 88 -21.62 -0.57 -8.36
N ALA A 89 -20.76 -0.18 -7.41
CA ALA A 89 -20.75 -0.74 -6.07
C ALA A 89 -22.10 -0.49 -5.36
N ASN A 90 -22.63 0.73 -5.45
CA ASN A 90 -23.94 1.07 -4.89
C ASN A 90 -25.07 0.26 -5.54
N TRP A 91 -25.03 0.07 -6.87
CA TRP A 91 -26.00 -0.74 -7.58
C TRP A 91 -25.92 -2.22 -7.18
N PHE A 92 -24.72 -2.76 -7.03
CA PHE A 92 -24.51 -4.12 -6.56
C PHE A 92 -25.08 -4.34 -5.15
N LEU A 93 -24.80 -3.42 -4.21
CA LEU A 93 -25.34 -3.46 -2.85
C LEU A 93 -26.88 -3.39 -2.85
N TYR A 94 -27.45 -2.56 -3.72
CA TYR A 94 -28.90 -2.49 -3.93
C TYR A 94 -29.49 -3.82 -4.44
N CYS A 95 -28.85 -4.45 -5.42
CA CYS A 95 -29.26 -5.77 -5.92
C CYS A 95 -29.15 -6.86 -4.86
N GLN A 96 -28.07 -6.86 -4.06
CA GLN A 96 -27.86 -7.80 -2.97
C GLN A 96 -28.94 -7.66 -1.88
N ALA A 97 -29.24 -6.43 -1.46
CA ALA A 97 -30.30 -6.15 -0.49
C ALA A 97 -31.67 -6.64 -0.96
N ARG A 98 -31.92 -6.64 -2.29
CA ARG A 98 -33.15 -7.11 -2.92
C ARG A 98 -33.12 -8.59 -3.35
N ARG A 99 -32.06 -9.34 -3.03
CA ARG A 99 -31.83 -10.74 -3.43
C ARG A 99 -31.97 -10.98 -4.94
N LEU A 100 -31.64 -10.00 -5.76
CA LEU A 100 -31.58 -10.17 -7.21
C LEU A 100 -30.32 -10.98 -7.55
N LYS A 101 -30.48 -12.13 -8.20
CA LYS A 101 -29.34 -12.91 -8.70
C LYS A 101 -28.74 -12.16 -9.88
N LEU A 102 -27.56 -11.58 -9.68
CA LEU A 102 -26.77 -11.01 -10.76
C LEU A 102 -26.07 -12.15 -11.52
N PRO A 103 -26.29 -12.32 -12.84
CA PRO A 103 -25.53 -13.26 -13.63
C PRO A 103 -24.07 -12.80 -13.69
N GLY A 104 -23.15 -13.71 -13.40
CA GLY A 104 -21.72 -13.44 -13.29
C GLY A 104 -20.97 -13.44 -14.62
N ASP A 105 -21.60 -13.00 -15.71
CA ASP A 105 -20.89 -12.74 -16.97
C ASP A 105 -20.36 -11.31 -16.93
N LEU A 106 -19.18 -11.14 -16.35
CA LEU A 106 -18.40 -9.91 -16.38
C LEU A 106 -16.93 -10.23 -16.64
#